data_AF-A0A6M0F4B1-F1
#
_entry.id   AF-A0A6M0F4B1-F1
#
_cell.length_a   1.000
_cell.length_b   1.000
_cell.length_c   1.000
_cell.angle_alpha   90.00
_cell.angle_beta   90.00
_cell.angle_gamma   90.00
#
_symmetry.space_group_name_H-M   'P 1'
#
loop_
_entity.id
_entity.type
_entity.pdbx_description
1 polymer ?
#
loop_
_entity_poly.entity_id
_entity_poly.type
_entity_poly.pdbx_seq_one_letter_code
_entity_poly.pdbx_strand_id
1 'polypeptide(L)'
;MKRPNPDSIDRALYTAIQNGTACLDWRILSELGLSETDAKEMVKALALRQGMKHYREQLLKVGVVASEALKVAEAIARYDTFGDLPTTTQQMLIHRYCVEICRARLWRSDLLGSLAR
;
A
#
# COMPACT_ATOMS: atom_id res chain seq x y z
N MET A 1 -15.38 22.36 -17.13
CA MET A 1 -14.36 21.99 -16.12
C MET A 1 -13.77 20.63 -16.50
N LYS A 2 -12.46 20.56 -16.80
CA LYS A 2 -11.78 19.32 -17.20
C LYS A 2 -11.45 18.52 -15.93
N ARG A 3 -12.02 17.33 -15.77
CA ARG A 3 -11.59 16.39 -14.73
C ARG A 3 -10.14 15.98 -15.02
N PRO A 4 -9.28 15.84 -14.00
CA PRO A 4 -7.94 15.31 -14.20
C PRO A 4 -8.03 13.89 -14.76
N ASN A 5 -7.10 13.56 -15.66
CA ASN A 5 -7.04 12.24 -16.28
C ASN A 5 -6.64 11.18 -15.22
N PRO A 6 -7.46 10.17 -14.95
CA PRO A 6 -7.17 9.09 -13.99
C PRO A 6 -5.80 8.43 -14.25
N ASP A 7 -5.42 8.28 -15.51
CA ASP A 7 -4.17 7.62 -15.89
C ASP A 7 -2.92 8.41 -15.49
N SER A 8 -3.02 9.74 -15.43
CA SER A 8 -1.90 10.62 -15.03
C SER A 8 -1.68 10.60 -13.52
N ILE A 9 -2.77 10.54 -12.75
CA ILE A 9 -2.74 10.35 -11.29
C ILE A 9 -2.18 8.97 -10.96
N ASP A 10 -2.62 7.94 -11.70
CA ASP A 10 -2.20 6.57 -11.44
C ASP A 10 -0.70 6.37 -11.66
N ARG A 11 -0.13 6.99 -12.70
CA ARG A 11 1.31 6.90 -13.02
C ARG A 11 2.20 7.62 -12.00
N ALA A 12 1.76 8.77 -11.51
CA ALA A 12 2.49 9.54 -10.49
C ALA A 12 2.56 8.78 -9.16
N LEU A 13 1.43 8.20 -8.72
CA LEU A 13 1.39 7.35 -7.52
C LEU A 13 2.24 6.08 -7.69
N TYR A 14 2.22 5.44 -8.87
CA TYR A 14 3.02 4.23 -9.12
C TYR A 14 4.52 4.51 -8.98
N THR A 15 4.96 5.67 -9.48
CA THR A 15 6.36 6.12 -9.39
C THR A 15 6.72 6.51 -7.95
N ALA A 16 5.82 7.19 -7.24
CA ALA A 16 5.95 7.55 -5.84
C ALA A 16 6.08 6.32 -4.92
N ILE A 17 5.27 5.29 -5.16
CA ILE A 17 5.30 4.02 -4.42
C ILE A 17 6.56 3.21 -4.74
N GLN A 18 6.98 3.15 -6.00
CA GLN A 18 8.25 2.49 -6.38
C GLN A 18 9.48 3.17 -5.77
N ASN A 19 9.46 4.49 -5.61
CA ASN A 19 10.58 5.27 -5.08
C ASN A 19 10.55 5.44 -3.55
N GLY A 20 9.53 4.91 -2.85
CA GLY A 20 9.35 5.10 -1.41
C GLY A 20 9.00 6.54 -1.01
N THR A 21 8.72 7.42 -1.97
CA THR A 21 8.31 8.81 -1.77
C THR A 21 6.81 8.94 -2.04
N ALA A 22 6.00 8.40 -1.14
CA ALA A 22 4.56 8.53 -1.18
C ALA A 22 4.15 9.99 -0.88
N CYS A 23 4.10 10.84 -1.89
CA CYS A 23 3.28 12.04 -1.80
C CYS A 23 2.74 12.40 -3.17
N LEU A 24 1.59 11.84 -3.53
CA LEU A 24 0.70 12.57 -4.42
C LEU A 24 0.24 13.79 -3.61
N ASP A 25 0.66 14.98 -4.02
CA ASP A 25 0.36 16.19 -3.28
C ASP A 25 -1.16 16.43 -3.31
N TRP A 26 -1.81 16.29 -2.15
CA TRP A 26 -3.25 16.52 -1.99
C TRP A 26 -3.65 17.93 -2.42
N ARG A 27 -2.70 18.89 -2.44
CA ARG A 27 -2.92 20.25 -2.93
C ARG A 27 -3.42 20.29 -4.37
N ILE A 28 -2.97 19.36 -5.23
CA ILE A 28 -3.45 19.26 -6.62
C ILE A 28 -4.96 18.96 -6.66
N LEU A 29 -5.46 18.17 -5.71
CA LEU A 29 -6.88 17.83 -5.62
C LEU A 29 -7.69 18.96 -4.98
N SER A 30 -7.10 19.70 -4.04
CA SER A 30 -7.71 20.91 -3.49
C SER A 30 -7.83 22.03 -4.54
N GLU A 31 -6.84 22.19 -5.41
CA GLU A 31 -6.90 23.11 -6.57
C GLU A 31 -8.03 22.75 -7.56
N LEU A 32 -8.46 21.48 -7.58
CA LEU A 32 -9.57 20.99 -8.38
C LEU A 32 -10.95 21.14 -7.69
N GLY A 33 -10.99 21.82 -6.54
CA GLY A 33 -12.21 22.15 -5.82
C GLY A 33 -12.68 21.11 -4.81
N LEU A 34 -11.85 20.11 -4.48
CA LEU A 34 -12.14 19.23 -3.34
C LEU A 34 -11.80 19.93 -2.02
N SER A 35 -12.57 19.65 -0.98
CA SER A 35 -12.17 20.04 0.37
C SER A 35 -10.83 19.39 0.72
N GLU A 36 -10.02 20.04 1.56
CA GLU A 36 -8.73 19.49 2.01
C GLU A 36 -8.90 18.09 2.63
N THR A 37 -9.97 17.88 3.39
CA THR A 37 -10.30 16.58 3.99
C THR A 37 -10.56 15.52 2.92
N ASP A 38 -11.42 15.81 1.93
CA ASP A 38 -11.74 14.86 0.87
C ASP A 38 -10.55 14.58 -0.04
N ALA A 39 -9.74 15.61 -0.33
CA ALA A 39 -8.50 15.50 -1.08
C ALA A 39 -7.52 14.54 -0.40
N LYS A 40 -7.29 14.71 0.91
CA LYS A 40 -6.40 13.84 1.69
C LYS A 40 -6.91 12.41 1.76
N GLU A 41 -8.20 12.21 2.00
CA GLU A 41 -8.79 10.87 2.03
C GLU A 41 -8.71 10.18 0.67
N MET A 42 -8.91 10.92 -0.42
CA MET A 42 -8.76 10.38 -1.78
C MET A 42 -7.31 10.00 -2.08
N VAL A 43 -6.32 10.79 -1.67
CA VAL A 43 -4.90 10.43 -1.80
C VAL A 43 -4.60 9.14 -1.05
N LYS A 44 -5.07 9.00 0.20
CA LYS A 44 -4.87 7.77 0.99
C LYS A 44 -5.52 6.56 0.35
N ALA A 45 -6.77 6.68 -0.12
CA ALA A 45 -7.48 5.59 -0.78
C ALA A 45 -6.75 5.13 -2.06
N LEU A 46 -6.22 6.08 -2.85
CA LEU A 46 -5.43 5.79 -4.03
C LEU A 46 -4.09 5.14 -3.67
N ALA A 47 -3.37 5.68 -2.68
CA ALA A 47 -2.12 5.11 -2.19
C ALA A 47 -2.29 3.67 -1.70
N LEU A 48 -3.35 3.39 -0.93
CA LEU A 48 -3.69 2.05 -0.48
C LEU A 48 -3.94 1.09 -1.65
N ARG A 49 -4.79 1.49 -2.61
CA ARG A 49 -5.14 0.65 -3.76
C ARG A 49 -3.92 0.29 -4.58
N GLN A 50 -3.04 1.27 -4.80
CA GLN A 50 -1.84 1.07 -5.59
C GLN A 50 -0.76 0.30 -4.85
N GLY A 51 -0.53 0.60 -3.57
CA GLY A 51 0.38 -0.15 -2.71
C GLY A 51 -0.03 -1.62 -2.67
N MET A 52 -1.32 -1.90 -2.46
CA MET A 52 -1.85 -3.26 -2.48
C MET A 52 -1.61 -3.97 -3.82
N LYS A 53 -1.84 -3.29 -4.96
CA LYS A 53 -1.57 -3.87 -6.28
C LYS A 53 -0.09 -4.19 -6.45
N HIS A 54 0.78 -3.23 -6.12
CA HIS A 54 2.23 -3.37 -6.24
C HIS A 54 2.75 -4.51 -5.36
N TYR A 55 2.39 -4.54 -4.08
CA TYR A 55 2.83 -5.55 -3.12
C TYR A 55 2.34 -6.94 -3.53
N ARG A 56 1.09 -7.05 -3.99
CA ARG A 56 0.56 -8.32 -4.51
C ARG A 56 1.39 -8.82 -5.69
N GLU A 57 1.74 -7.96 -6.65
CA GLU A 57 2.58 -8.34 -7.79
C GLU A 57 3.96 -8.83 -7.35
N GLN A 58 4.59 -8.21 -6.35
CA GLN A 58 5.88 -8.66 -5.83
C GLN A 58 5.77 -10.02 -5.11
N LEU A 59 4.72 -10.23 -4.31
CA LEU A 59 4.47 -11.49 -3.61
C LEU A 59 4.20 -12.64 -4.58
N LEU A 60 3.46 -12.38 -5.66
CA LEU A 60 3.24 -13.37 -6.73
C LEU A 60 4.55 -13.77 -7.41
N LYS A 61 5.47 -12.83 -7.66
CA LYS A 61 6.77 -13.11 -8.28
C LYS A 61 7.66 -14.03 -7.45
N VAL A 62 7.52 -13.99 -6.13
CA VAL A 62 8.30 -14.85 -5.21
C VAL A 62 7.56 -16.13 -4.81
N GLY A 63 6.40 -16.42 -5.44
CA GLY A 63 5.71 -17.70 -5.32
C GLY A 63 4.59 -17.76 -4.26
N VAL A 64 4.14 -16.64 -3.69
CA VAL A 64 3.00 -16.62 -2.78
C VAL A 64 1.71 -16.91 -3.55
N VAL A 65 0.85 -17.76 -3.00
CA VAL A 65 -0.46 -18.10 -3.61
C VAL A 65 -1.32 -16.86 -3.73
N ALA A 66 -2.00 -16.67 -4.88
CA ALA A 66 -2.69 -15.43 -5.22
C ALA A 66 -3.71 -14.93 -4.17
N SER A 67 -4.45 -15.84 -3.53
CA SER A 67 -5.41 -15.51 -2.47
C SER A 67 -4.75 -15.01 -1.19
N GLU A 68 -3.57 -15.52 -0.86
CA GLU A 68 -2.81 -15.14 0.33
C GLU A 68 -1.96 -13.89 0.06
N ALA A 69 -1.39 -13.79 -1.14
CA ALA A 69 -0.68 -12.60 -1.61
C ALA A 69 -1.55 -11.34 -1.52
N LEU A 70 -2.83 -11.43 -1.86
CA LEU A 70 -3.76 -10.31 -1.73
C LEU A 70 -3.92 -9.88 -0.26
N LYS A 71 -4.12 -10.84 0.66
CA LYS A 71 -4.31 -10.56 2.10
C LYS A 71 -3.06 -9.96 2.74
N VAL A 72 -1.88 -10.48 2.39
CA VAL A 72 -0.59 -9.96 2.88
C VAL A 72 -0.33 -8.56 2.29
N ALA A 73 -0.57 -8.38 0.99
CA ALA A 73 -0.41 -7.09 0.34
C ALA A 73 -1.33 -6.01 0.94
N GLU A 74 -2.58 -6.36 1.24
CA GLU A 74 -3.51 -5.46 1.91
C GLU A 74 -2.99 -5.06 3.30
N ALA A 75 -2.53 -6.02 4.10
CA ALA A 75 -1.99 -5.72 5.44
C ALA A 75 -0.79 -4.78 5.38
N ILE A 76 0.17 -5.02 4.48
CA ILE A 76 1.35 -4.16 4.31
C ILE A 76 0.95 -2.78 3.78
N ALA A 77 0.03 -2.72 2.81
CA ALA A 77 -0.43 -1.45 2.25
C ALA A 77 -1.20 -0.59 3.26
N ARG A 78 -2.02 -1.21 4.12
CA ARG A 78 -2.69 -0.51 5.21
C ARG A 78 -1.71 0.02 6.24
N TYR A 79 -0.71 -0.78 6.61
CA TYR A 79 0.35 -0.35 7.51
C TYR A 79 1.10 0.86 6.95
N ASP A 80 1.57 0.79 5.70
CA ASP A 80 2.33 1.86 5.07
C ASP A 80 1.49 3.14 4.83
N THR A 81 0.18 3.01 4.62
CA THR A 81 -0.71 4.16 4.31
C THR A 81 -1.31 4.81 5.55
N PHE A 82 -1.72 4.01 6.54
CA PHE A 82 -2.50 4.46 7.69
C PHE A 82 -1.78 4.23 9.04
N GLY A 83 -0.69 3.47 9.07
CA GLY A 83 -0.06 3.01 10.32
C GLY A 83 -0.85 1.91 11.02
N ASP A 84 -1.82 1.29 10.35
CA ASP A 84 -2.65 0.23 10.92
C ASP A 84 -1.84 -1.04 11.14
N LEU A 85 -1.79 -1.52 12.38
CA LEU A 85 -1.19 -2.82 12.68
C LEU A 85 -2.05 -3.96 12.11
N PRO A 86 -1.43 -5.06 11.63
CA PRO A 86 -2.18 -6.19 11.12
C PRO A 86 -2.95 -6.88 12.25
N THR A 87 -4.15 -7.36 11.92
CA THR A 87 -4.92 -8.27 12.78
C THR A 87 -4.15 -9.57 13.05
N THR A 88 -4.50 -10.33 14.10
CA THR A 88 -3.86 -11.62 14.42
C THR A 88 -3.82 -12.57 13.23
N THR A 89 -4.91 -12.66 12.45
CA THR A 89 -4.97 -13.49 11.24
C THR A 89 -3.98 -13.01 10.17
N GLN A 90 -3.85 -11.71 9.97
CA GLN A 90 -2.88 -11.14 9.03
C GLN A 90 -1.43 -11.32 9.52
N GLN A 91 -1.17 -11.20 10.83
CA GLN A 91 0.14 -11.47 11.42
C GLN A 91 0.55 -12.93 11.21
N MET A 92 -0.35 -13.89 11.41
CA MET A 92 -0.07 -15.30 11.11
C MET A 92 0.31 -15.51 9.64
N LEU A 93 -0.40 -14.84 8.71
CA LEU A 93 -0.07 -14.90 7.29
C LEU A 93 1.29 -14.25 6.98
N ILE A 94 1.57 -13.08 7.56
CA ILE A 94 2.86 -12.39 7.41
C ILE A 94 4.00 -13.27 7.92
N HIS A 95 3.82 -13.90 9.09
CA HIS A 95 4.82 -14.81 9.66
C HIS A 95 5.01 -16.06 8.79
N ARG A 96 3.92 -16.64 8.27
CA ARG A 96 3.97 -17.80 7.37
C ARG A 96 4.74 -17.51 6.08
N TYR A 97 4.61 -16.30 5.54
CA TYR A 97 5.29 -15.86 4.31
C TYR A 97 6.49 -14.95 4.57
N CYS A 98 7.12 -15.04 5.75
CA CYS A 98 8.16 -14.09 6.15
C CYS A 98 9.36 -14.11 5.19
N VAL A 99 9.75 -15.29 4.70
CA VAL A 99 10.86 -15.47 3.75
C VAL A 99 10.52 -14.82 2.41
N GLU A 100 9.32 -15.04 1.90
CA GLU A 100 8.82 -14.48 0.65
C GLU A 100 8.70 -12.96 0.75
N ILE A 101 8.16 -12.44 1.85
CA ILE A 101 8.08 -10.99 2.12
C ILE A 101 9.47 -10.36 2.14
N CYS A 102 10.45 -11.00 2.79
CA CYS A 102 11.84 -10.55 2.78
C CYS A 102 12.46 -10.57 1.37
N ARG A 103 12.25 -11.65 0.60
CA ARG A 103 12.72 -11.77 -0.80
C ARG A 103 12.09 -10.71 -1.70
N ALA A 104 10.82 -10.40 -1.48
CA ALA A 104 10.09 -9.34 -2.18
C ALA A 104 10.47 -7.93 -1.70
N ARG A 105 11.36 -7.80 -0.69
CA ARG A 105 11.77 -6.53 -0.06
C ARG A 105 10.59 -5.74 0.54
N LEU A 106 9.56 -6.44 0.99
CA LEU A 106 8.35 -5.86 1.59
C LEU A 106 8.35 -5.92 3.13
N TRP A 107 9.50 -6.19 3.74
CA TRP A 107 9.60 -6.33 5.18
C TRP A 107 9.50 -4.96 5.89
N ARG A 108 8.91 -4.97 7.09
CA ARG A 108 8.89 -3.87 8.06
C ARG A 108 9.20 -4.46 9.43
N SER A 109 10.01 -3.79 10.23
CA SER A 109 10.36 -4.25 11.58
C SER A 109 9.12 -4.46 12.44
N ASP A 110 8.15 -3.55 12.33
CA ASP A 110 6.96 -3.54 13.19
C ASP A 110 5.94 -4.61 12.78
N LEU A 111 5.96 -5.02 11.51
CA LEU A 111 5.10 -6.10 10.98
C LEU A 111 5.60 -7.50 11.33
N LEU A 112 6.92 -7.65 11.53
CA LEU A 112 7.58 -8.93 11.81
C LEU A 112 7.91 -9.12 13.29
N GLY A 113 7.97 -8.04 14.08
CA GLY A 113 8.37 -8.05 15.48
C GLY A 113 7.26 -8.30 16.50
N SER A 114 5.97 -8.33 16.11
CA SER A 114 4.86 -8.30 17.07
C SER A 114 4.39 -9.65 17.63
N LEU A 115 5.03 -10.77 17.29
CA LEU A 115 4.73 -12.10 17.88
C LEU A 115 5.47 -12.35 19.21
N ALA A 116 5.78 -11.29 19.95
CA ALA A 116 6.43 -11.37 21.24
C ALA A 116 5.69 -10.51 22.28
N ARG A 117 4.54 -11.02 22.75
CA ARG A 117 4.20 -11.22 24.18
C ARG A 117 2.77 -11.72 24.33
#